data_AF-A0A2T4S5A6-F1
#
_entry.id   AF-A0A2T4S5A6-F1
#
_cell.length_a   1.000
_cell.length_b   1.000
_cell.length_c   1.000
_cell.angle_alpha   90.00
_cell.angle_beta   90.00
_cell.angle_gamma   90.00
#
_symmetry.space_group_name_H-M   'P 1'
#
loop_
_entity.id
_entity.type
_entity.pdbx_description
1 polymer ?
#
loop_
_entity_poly.entity_id
_entity_poly.type
_entity_poly.pdbx_seq_one_letter_code
_entity_poly.pdbx_strand_id
1 'polypeptide(L)' 'TSTIQTLTGKENDKTYRFPIEDFLYIRSEQRKLFAYTTSHRLHIQQRFYQLEQSLPKDFIRISQSEIINMHNIKHVS' A
#
# COMPACT_ATOMS: atom_id res chain seq x y z
N THR A 1 7.44 -9.94 -14.19
CA THR A 1 7.72 -8.77 -13.35
C THR A 1 8.02 -9.26 -11.95
N SER A 2 9.10 -8.79 -11.32
CA SER A 2 9.41 -9.17 -9.94
C SER A 2 8.46 -8.44 -8.99
N THR A 3 7.72 -9.20 -8.19
CA THR A 3 6.80 -8.67 -7.18
C THR A 3 7.58 -8.19 -5.95
N ILE A 4 7.16 -7.08 -5.34
CA ILE A 4 7.76 -6.60 -4.09
C ILE A 4 7.34 -7.46 -2.90
N GLN A 5 8.29 -7.74 -2.00
CA GLN A 5 8.03 -8.48 -0.75
C GLN A 5 7.89 -7.55 0.47
N THR A 6 8.39 -6.33 0.36
CA THR A 6 8.34 -5.31 1.43
C THR A 6 8.09 -3.95 0.83
N LEU A 7 7.39 -3.09 1.55
CA LEU A 7 7.16 -1.70 1.16
C LEU A 7 7.80 -0.76 2.20
N THR A 8 8.47 0.28 1.71
CA THR A 8 9.12 1.30 2.54
C THR A 8 8.36 2.62 2.41
N GLY A 9 8.14 3.28 3.54
CA GLY A 9 7.48 4.59 3.57
C GLY A 9 7.83 5.39 4.81
N LYS A 10 7.32 6.62 4.87
CA LYS A 10 7.64 7.59 5.94
C LYS A 10 6.44 7.93 6.81
N GLU A 11 6.66 8.03 8.10
CA GLU A 11 5.69 8.52 9.09
C GLU A 11 6.46 9.28 10.18
N ASN A 12 6.05 10.51 10.49
CA ASN A 12 6.70 11.37 11.51
C ASN A 12 8.24 11.47 11.35
N ASP A 13 8.69 11.77 10.13
CA ASP A 13 10.11 11.87 9.72
C ASP A 13 10.95 10.60 9.88
N LYS A 14 10.33 9.48 10.29
CA LYS A 14 10.96 8.16 10.36
C LYS A 14 10.63 7.34 9.12
N THR A 15 11.59 6.52 8.70
CA THR A 15 11.42 5.57 7.61
C THR A 15 11.12 4.19 8.20
N TYR A 16 10.04 3.58 7.74
CA TYR A 16 9.64 2.23 8.11
C TYR A 16 9.66 1.32 6.90
N ARG A 17 9.94 0.04 7.13
CA ARG A 17 9.88 -1.01 6.13
C ARG A 17 9.14 -2.20 6.73
N PHE A 18 8.05 -2.58 6.09
CA PHE A 18 7.23 -3.72 6.51
C PHE A 18 7.10 -4.74 5.36
N PRO A 19 6.88 -6.03 5.68
CA PRO A 19 6.33 -7.01 4.75
C PRO A 19 5.12 -6.46 3.99
N ILE A 20 5.00 -6.80 2.70
CA ILE A 20 3.88 -6.32 1.86
C ILE A 20 2.53 -6.84 2.37
N GLU A 21 2.52 -8.00 3.01
CA GLU A 21 1.34 -8.65 3.62
C GLU A 21 0.75 -7.89 4.82
N ASP A 22 1.54 -7.06 5.50
CA ASP A 22 1.08 -6.23 6.63
C ASP A 22 0.21 -5.05 6.18
N PHE A 23 0.23 -4.71 4.88
CA PHE A 23 -0.53 -3.60 4.33
C PHE A 23 -1.95 -4.02 3.97
N LEU A 24 -2.92 -3.25 4.47
CA LEU A 24 -4.35 -3.45 4.29
C LEU A 24 -4.84 -2.84 2.97
N TYR A 25 -4.43 -1.59 2.71
CA TYR A 25 -4.77 -0.85 1.50
C TYR A 25 -3.75 0.25 1.23
N ILE A 26 -3.72 0.68 -0.01
CA ILE A 26 -2.89 1.77 -0.52
C ILE A 26 -3.83 2.73 -1.22
N ARG A 27 -3.77 4.02 -0.88
CA ARG A 27 -4.60 5.02 -1.53
C ARG A 27 -3.93 6.36 -1.70
N SER A 28 -4.38 7.10 -2.71
CA SER A 28 -3.95 8.48 -2.92
C SER A 28 -4.82 9.46 -2.15
N GLU A 29 -4.17 10.38 -1.43
CA GLU A 29 -4.80 11.45 -0.66
C GLU A 29 -4.06 12.75 -0.93
N GLN A 30 -4.78 13.80 -1.34
CA GLN A 30 -4.18 15.12 -1.62
C GLN A 30 -2.92 15.03 -2.50
N ARG A 31 -2.97 14.21 -3.56
CA ARG A 31 -1.86 13.95 -4.52
C ARG A 31 -0.64 13.22 -3.94
N LYS A 32 -0.71 12.74 -2.70
CA LYS A 32 0.30 11.89 -2.07
C LYS A 32 -0.20 10.46 -1.98
N LEU A 33 0.71 9.50 -1.93
CA LEU A 33 0.38 8.08 -1.84
C LEU A 33 0.60 7.60 -0.41
N PHE A 34 -0.37 6.91 0.16
CA PHE A 34 -0.28 6.36 1.50
C PHE A 34 -0.57 4.86 1.49
N ALA A 35 0.23 4.10 2.24
CA ALA A 35 -0.01 2.69 2.51
C ALA A 35 -0.31 2.51 4.00
N TYR A 36 -1.32 1.71 4.29
CA TYR A 36 -1.88 1.54 5.62
C TYR A 36 -1.62 0.14 6.12
N THR A 37 -1.03 0.03 7.31
CA THR A 37 -1.04 -1.21 8.10
C THR A 37 -2.08 -1.06 9.21
N THR A 38 -2.17 -2.03 10.12
CA THR A 38 -3.05 -1.93 11.30
C THR A 38 -2.65 -0.80 12.26
N SER A 39 -1.38 -0.38 12.26
CA SER A 39 -0.84 0.59 13.21
C SER A 39 -0.12 1.78 12.59
N HIS A 40 0.13 1.77 11.28
CA HIS A 40 0.89 2.83 10.60
C HIS A 40 0.19 3.37 9.36
N ARG A 41 0.40 4.66 9.12
CA ARG A 41 0.05 5.35 7.87
C ARG A 41 1.34 5.86 7.23
N LEU A 42 1.85 5.10 6.28
CA LEU A 42 3.12 5.40 5.63
C LEU A 42 2.93 6.22 4.36
N HIS A 43 3.58 7.37 4.28
CA HIS A 43 3.73 8.12 3.03
C HIS A 43 4.72 7.41 2.10
N ILE A 44 4.23 7.01 0.93
CA ILE A 44 5.00 6.30 -0.10
C ILE A 44 5.56 7.30 -1.10
N GLN A 45 6.88 7.30 -1.27
CA GLN A 45 7.57 8.22 -2.17
C GLN A 45 7.49 7.80 -3.65
N GLN A 46 7.21 6.52 -3.91
CA GLN A 46 7.03 6.01 -5.28
C GLN A 46 5.78 6.59 -5.95
N ARG A 47 5.82 6.70 -7.28
CA ARG A 47 4.62 7.07 -8.04
C ARG A 47 3.63 5.91 -8.05
N PHE A 48 2.34 6.22 -8.03
CA PHE A 48 1.29 5.20 -7.93
C PHE A 48 1.38 4.13 -9.03
N TYR A 49 1.64 4.54 -10.28
CA TYR A 49 1.79 3.62 -11.40
C TYR A 49 2.98 2.65 -11.26
N GLN A 50 4.08 3.09 -10.63
CA GLN A 50 5.25 2.24 -10.42
C GLN A 50 4.95 1.20 -9.35
N LEU A 51 4.25 1.61 -8.29
CA LEU A 51 3.87 0.71 -7.23
C LEU A 51 2.90 -0.36 -7.75
N GLU A 52 1.84 0.05 -8.48
CA GLU A 52 0.82 -0.85 -9.04
C GLU A 52 1.43 -1.98 -9.90
N GLN A 53 2.45 -1.69 -10.71
CA GLN A 53 3.14 -2.71 -11.53
C GLN A 53 3.93 -3.75 -10.72
N SER A 54 4.24 -3.44 -9.47
CA SER A 54 5.15 -4.22 -8.62
C SER A 54 4.42 -4.95 -7.48
N LEU A 55 3.14 -4.62 -7.25
CA LEU A 55 2.35 -5.22 -6.20
C LEU A 55 2.02 -6.70 -6.49
N PRO A 56 1.88 -7.54 -5.45
CA PRO A 56 1.34 -8.88 -5.59
C PRO A 56 -0.06 -8.88 -6.19
N LYS A 57 -0.45 -10.00 -6.81
CA LYS A 57 -1.77 -10.16 -7.44
C LYS A 57 -2.95 -10.01 -6.46
N ASP A 58 -2.71 -10.23 -5.18
CA ASP A 58 -3.72 -10.09 -4.13
C ASP A 58 -4.06 -8.61 -3.83
N PHE A 59 -3.28 -7.66 -4.37
CA PHE A 59 -3.61 -6.25 -4.33
C PHE A 59 -4.50 -5.88 -5.52
N ILE A 60 -5.77 -5.59 -5.22
CA ILE A 60 -6.79 -5.30 -6.23
C ILE A 60 -7.12 -3.82 -6.21
N ARG A 61 -7.03 -3.18 -7.36
CA ARG A 61 -7.48 -1.80 -7.53
C ARG A 61 -9.00 -1.75 -7.58
N ILE A 62 -9.61 -1.05 -6.62
CA ILE A 62 -11.08 -0.91 -6.52
C ILE A 62 -11.58 0.46 -6.96
N SER A 63 -10.69 1.43 -7.08
CA SER A 63 -11.03 2.77 -7.57
C SER A 63 -9.83 3.44 -8.25
N GLN A 64 -10.03 4.64 -8.78
CA GLN A 64 -8.94 5.42 -9.35
C GLN A 64 -7.85 5.74 -8.32
N SER A 65 -8.22 5.85 -7.04
CA SER A 65 -7.35 6.28 -5.96
C SER A 65 -7.02 5.20 -4.94
N GLU A 66 -7.50 3.95 -5.06
CA GLU A 66 -7.41 2.97 -3.99
C GLU A 66 -7.16 1.54 -4.49
N ILE A 67 -6.27 0.84 -3.79
CA ILE A 67 -5.90 -0.56 -3.97
C ILE A 67 -6.01 -1.24 -2.62
N ILE A 68 -6.69 -2.38 -2.55
CA ILE A 68 -6.88 -3.15 -1.31
C ILE A 68 -6.12 -4.47 -1.38
N ASN A 69 -5.65 -4.95 -0.24
CA ASN A 69 -5.07 -6.28 -0.12
C ASN A 69 -6.18 -7.30 0.23
N MET A 70 -6.51 -8.17 -0.71
CA MET A 70 -7.59 -9.16 -0.57
C MET A 70 -7.33 -10.17 0.57
N HIS A 71 -6.07 -10.45 0.93
CA HIS A 71 -5.77 -11.33 2.07
C HIS A 71 -6.22 -10.76 3.40
N ASN A 72 -6.33 -9.43 3.51
CA ASN A 72 -6.67 -8.75 4.76
C ASN A 72 -8.16 -8.34 4.85
N ILE A 73 -8.97 -8.70 3.85
CA ILE A 73 -10.42 -8.48 3.90
C ILE A 73 -11.02 -9.53 4.83
N LYS A 74 -11.21 -9.17 6.10
CA LYS A 74 -11.91 -10.03 7.08
C LYS A 74 -13.42 -9.82 7.12
N HIS A 75 -13.92 -8.71 6.57
CA HIS A 75 -15.36 -8.45 6.42
C HIS A 75 -15.61 -7.26 5.48
N VAL A 76 -16.56 -7.40 4.55
CA VAL A 76 -17.17 -6.26 3.84
C VAL A 76 -18.64 -6.29 4.27
N SER A 77 -19.08 -5.26 4.97
CA SER A 77 -20.47 -5.10 5.47
C SER A 77 -21.21 -4.09 4.61
#